data_AF-A0AAX1JGS0-F1
#
_entry.id   AF-A0AAX1JGS0-F1
#
_cell.length_a   1.000
_cell.length_b   1.000
_cell.length_c   1.000
_cell.angle_alpha   90.00
_cell.angle_beta   90.00
_cell.angle_gamma   90.00
#
_symmetry.space_group_name_H-M   'P 1'
#
loop_
_entity.id
_entity.type
_entity.pdbx_description
1 polymer ?
#
loop_
_entity_poly.entity_id
_entity_poly.type
_entity_poly.pdbx_seq_one_letter_code
_entity_poly.pdbx_strand_id
1 'polypeptide(L)'
;MEPRRCQAERAQGGGELARVGRAKIRTDMTQSAAPGGCECARCRPEPLTDIDAQRALRHVTNGNAAAYARGELTLIGCRDCEDCGAWVPSFIAAELADGSSNA
;
A
#
# COMPACT_ATOMS: atom_id res chain seq x y z
N MET A 1 -23.27 36.56 11.65
CA MET A 1 -23.18 35.65 10.49
C MET A 1 -21.74 35.15 10.45
N GLU A 2 -21.48 34.02 11.12
CA GLU A 2 -20.12 33.48 11.31
C GLU A 2 -19.93 32.27 10.39
N PRO A 3 -18.79 32.13 9.69
CA PRO A 3 -18.54 30.97 8.83
C PRO A 3 -18.35 29.73 9.70
N ARG A 4 -19.18 28.71 9.43
CA ARG A 4 -19.09 27.37 10.01
C ARG A 4 -17.68 26.82 9.73
N ARG A 5 -16.83 26.85 10.75
CA ARG A 5 -15.52 26.20 10.73
C ARG A 5 -15.76 24.71 10.52
N CYS A 6 -15.46 24.22 9.32
CA CYS A 6 -15.52 22.82 8.98
C CYS A 6 -14.66 22.04 9.99
N GLN A 7 -15.31 21.05 10.61
CA GLN A 7 -14.81 20.17 11.66
C GLN A 7 -13.60 19.36 11.20
N ALA A 8 -12.43 19.97 11.21
CA ALA A 8 -11.16 19.33 10.89
C ALA A 8 -10.59 18.53 12.08
N GLU A 9 -11.20 18.53 13.27
CA GLU A 9 -10.49 18.22 14.52
C GLU A 9 -10.59 16.78 15.04
N ARG A 10 -11.28 15.86 14.36
CA ARG A 10 -11.27 14.42 14.74
C ARG A 10 -10.82 13.45 13.64
N ALA A 11 -10.43 13.97 12.46
CA ALA A 11 -9.91 13.17 11.34
C ALA A 11 -8.39 13.30 11.12
N GLN A 12 -7.69 14.05 11.98
CA GLN A 12 -6.31 14.51 11.74
C GLN A 12 -5.25 13.40 11.76
N GLY A 13 -5.49 12.28 12.47
CA GLY A 13 -4.53 11.17 12.51
C GLY A 13 -4.68 10.17 11.37
N GLY A 14 -5.92 9.85 10.97
CA GLY A 14 -6.19 8.78 10.00
C GLY A 14 -5.90 9.17 8.55
N GLY A 15 -6.20 10.41 8.18
CA GLY A 15 -5.95 10.92 6.82
C GLY A 15 -4.47 11.08 6.50
N GLU A 16 -3.68 11.56 7.47
CA GLU A 16 -2.24 11.73 7.31
C GLU A 16 -1.51 10.39 7.24
N LEU A 17 -1.85 9.44 8.13
CA LEU A 17 -1.31 8.08 8.05
C LEU A 17 -1.64 7.38 6.73
N ALA A 18 -2.86 7.57 6.20
CA ALA A 18 -3.22 7.05 4.89
C ALA A 18 -2.39 7.68 3.76
N ARG A 19 -2.02 8.96 3.84
CA ARG A 19 -1.15 9.61 2.85
C ARG A 19 0.28 9.08 2.94
N VAL A 20 0.83 8.99 4.15
CA VAL A 20 2.16 8.39 4.39
C VAL A 20 2.20 6.96 3.87
N GLY A 21 1.16 6.16 4.16
CA GLY A 21 1.03 4.80 3.68
C GLY A 21 1.02 4.69 2.16
N ARG A 22 0.19 5.49 1.49
CA ARG A 22 0.15 5.54 0.02
C ARG A 22 1.51 5.94 -0.58
N ALA A 23 2.21 6.89 0.03
CA ALA A 23 3.53 7.30 -0.41
C ALA A 23 4.56 6.17 -0.27
N LYS A 24 4.55 5.45 0.87
CA LYS A 24 5.41 4.26 1.08
C LYS A 24 5.09 3.15 0.08
N ILE A 25 3.83 2.78 -0.08
CA ILE A 25 3.39 1.75 -1.05
C ILE A 25 3.85 2.12 -2.47
N ARG A 26 3.73 3.40 -2.85
CA ARG A 26 4.23 3.88 -4.14
C ARG A 26 5.74 3.70 -4.28
N THR A 27 6.51 4.11 -3.27
CA THR A 27 7.96 3.94 -3.26
C THR A 27 8.31 2.46 -3.40
N ASP A 28 7.65 1.56 -2.66
CA ASP A 28 7.94 0.13 -2.70
C ASP A 28 7.53 -0.55 -4.01
N MET A 29 6.52 -0.02 -4.73
CA MET A 29 6.13 -0.51 -6.06
C MET A 29 7.04 0.02 -7.18
N THR A 30 7.54 1.24 -7.04
CA THR A 30 8.40 1.92 -8.04
C THR A 30 9.89 1.65 -7.83
N GLN A 31 10.28 1.21 -6.65
CA GLN A 31 11.58 0.65 -6.37
C GLN A 31 11.50 -0.86 -6.59
N SER A 32 12.50 -1.45 -7.24
CA SER A 32 12.59 -2.91 -7.31
C SER A 32 12.51 -3.44 -5.88
N ALA A 33 11.45 -4.17 -5.56
CA ALA A 33 11.22 -4.69 -4.22
C ALA A 33 12.52 -5.30 -3.68
N ALA A 34 12.93 -4.88 -2.48
CA ALA A 34 14.10 -5.41 -1.83
C ALA A 34 14.02 -6.95 -1.81
N PRO A 35 15.14 -7.68 -1.99
CA PRO A 35 15.14 -9.13 -2.08
C PRO A 35 14.71 -9.73 -0.73
N GLY A 36 13.40 -10.00 -0.59
CA GLY A 36 12.80 -10.61 0.60
C GLY A 36 12.03 -11.90 0.29
N GLY A 37 12.20 -12.46 -0.91
CA GLY A 37 11.48 -13.65 -1.36
C GLY A 37 11.91 -14.14 -2.75
N CYS A 38 11.14 -15.08 -3.29
CA CYS A 38 11.38 -15.75 -4.57
C CYS A 38 11.70 -14.78 -5.72
N GLU A 39 12.76 -15.05 -6.49
CA GLU A 39 13.24 -14.20 -7.59
C GLU A 39 12.52 -14.44 -8.94
N CYS A 40 11.40 -15.17 -8.95
CA CYS A 40 10.67 -15.39 -10.20
C CYS A 40 10.02 -14.08 -10.70
N ALA A 41 9.86 -13.93 -12.03
CA ALA A 41 9.25 -12.75 -12.65
C ALA A 41 7.83 -12.42 -12.13
N ARG A 42 7.17 -13.39 -11.47
CA ARG A 42 5.87 -13.23 -10.81
C ARG A 42 5.95 -12.60 -9.42
N CYS A 43 7.04 -12.84 -8.70
CA CYS A 43 7.30 -12.30 -7.35
C CYS A 43 8.18 -11.05 -7.39
N ARG A 44 8.98 -10.89 -8.44
CA ARG A 44 9.80 -9.72 -8.73
C ARG A 44 9.40 -9.12 -10.08
N PRO A 45 8.18 -8.54 -10.20
CA PRO A 45 7.84 -7.77 -11.39
C PRO A 45 8.85 -6.62 -11.53
N GLU A 46 9.16 -6.22 -12.76
CA GLU A 46 9.93 -4.99 -12.98
C GLU A 46 9.28 -3.85 -12.19
N PRO A 47 10.09 -2.95 -11.59
CA PRO A 47 9.55 -1.82 -10.85
C PRO A 47 8.51 -1.10 -11.70
N LEU A 48 7.32 -0.91 -11.11
CA LEU A 48 6.22 -0.27 -11.81
C LEU A 48 6.61 1.17 -12.13
N THR A 49 6.10 1.68 -13.25
CA THR A 49 6.21 3.12 -13.53
C THR A 49 5.43 3.90 -12.48
N ASP A 50 5.81 5.16 -12.21
CA ASP A 50 5.07 6.00 -11.25
C ASP A 50 3.58 6.13 -11.66
N ILE A 51 3.28 6.12 -12.96
CA ILE A 51 1.90 6.16 -13.48
C ILE A 51 1.13 4.89 -13.10
N ASP A 52 1.75 3.71 -13.28
CA ASP A 52 1.11 2.43 -12.94
C ASP A 52 0.94 2.27 -11.43
N ALA A 53 1.94 2.72 -10.66
CA ALA A 53 1.87 2.78 -9.21
C ALA A 53 0.72 3.70 -8.73
N GLN A 54 0.56 4.87 -9.33
CA GLN A 54 -0.56 5.78 -9.02
C GLN A 54 -1.93 5.18 -9.36
N ARG A 55 -2.03 4.45 -10.49
CA ARG A 55 -3.26 3.71 -10.84
C ARG A 55 -3.55 2.64 -9.82
N ALA A 56 -2.53 1.90 -9.38
CA ALA A 56 -2.67 0.84 -8.38
C ALA A 56 -3.17 1.36 -7.03
N LEU A 57 -2.70 2.54 -6.61
CA LEU A 57 -3.15 3.17 -5.36
C LEU A 57 -4.65 3.50 -5.36
N ARG A 58 -5.33 3.57 -6.50
CA ARG A 58 -6.79 3.76 -6.54
C ARG A 58 -7.55 2.59 -5.93
N HIS A 59 -6.96 1.39 -5.96
CA HIS A 59 -7.52 0.19 -5.33
C HIS A 59 -7.19 0.08 -3.84
N VAL A 60 -6.27 0.92 -3.33
CA VAL A 60 -5.89 0.91 -1.92
C VAL A 60 -6.87 1.78 -1.13
N THR A 61 -7.54 1.19 -0.14
CA THR A 61 -8.40 1.92 0.79
C THR A 61 -7.56 2.75 1.77
N ASN A 62 -8.15 3.79 2.37
CA ASN A 62 -7.46 4.57 3.38
C ASN A 62 -7.09 3.74 4.62
N GLY A 63 -7.89 2.71 4.94
CA GLY A 63 -7.60 1.76 6.02
C GLY A 63 -6.33 0.95 5.74
N ASN A 64 -6.23 0.34 4.55
CA ASN A 64 -5.05 -0.44 4.16
C ASN A 64 -3.80 0.44 4.07
N ALA A 65 -3.93 1.66 3.55
CA ALA A 65 -2.82 2.61 3.53
C ALA A 65 -2.34 2.96 4.94
N ALA A 66 -3.25 3.26 5.87
CA ALA A 66 -2.88 3.56 7.25
C ALA A 66 -2.25 2.33 7.96
N ALA A 67 -2.81 1.14 7.76
CA ALA A 67 -2.26 -0.11 8.31
C ALA A 67 -0.85 -0.40 7.76
N TYR A 68 -0.62 -0.18 6.46
CA TYR A 68 0.71 -0.26 5.86
C TYR A 68 1.68 0.77 6.44
N ALA A 69 1.23 2.01 6.66
CA ALA A 69 2.06 3.07 7.23
C ALA A 69 2.59 2.70 8.63
N ARG A 70 1.78 1.97 9.40
CA ARG A 70 2.08 1.46 10.74
C ARG A 70 2.90 0.17 10.75
N GLY A 71 3.06 -0.50 9.61
CA GLY A 71 3.72 -1.81 9.52
C GLY A 71 2.82 -2.97 9.94
N GLU A 72 1.49 -2.80 9.94
CA GLU A 72 0.53 -3.89 10.18
C GLU A 72 0.33 -4.75 8.93
N LEU A 73 0.63 -4.20 7.74
CA LEU A 73 0.52 -4.86 6.44
C LEU A 73 1.85 -4.84 5.71
N THR A 74 2.16 -5.94 5.03
CA THR A 74 3.32 -6.09 4.14
C THR A 74 2.83 -6.29 2.71
N LEU A 75 3.45 -5.57 1.77
CA LEU A 75 3.18 -5.67 0.34
C LEU A 75 3.95 -6.88 -0.18
N ILE A 76 3.23 -7.88 -0.68
CA ILE A 76 3.84 -9.13 -1.18
C ILE A 76 3.85 -9.23 -2.71
N GLY A 77 3.16 -8.31 -3.37
CA GLY A 77 3.12 -8.27 -4.83
C GLY A 77 1.93 -7.48 -5.35
N CYS A 78 1.81 -7.46 -6.66
CA CYS A 78 0.70 -6.85 -7.37
C CYS A 78 0.09 -7.90 -8.30
N ARG A 79 -1.25 -7.88 -8.43
CA ARG A 79 -1.97 -8.67 -9.43
C ARG A 79 -2.61 -7.74 -10.45
N ASP A 80 -2.79 -8.17 -11.68
CA ASP A 80 -3.57 -7.41 -12.64
C ASP A 80 -5.06 -7.38 -12.23
N CYS A 81 -5.72 -6.25 -12.49
CA CYS A 81 -7.16 -6.14 -12.42
C CYS A 81 -7.74 -6.38 -13.80
N GLU A 82 -8.52 -7.46 -13.97
CA GLU A 82 -9.15 -7.80 -15.24
C GLU A 82 -10.17 -6.74 -15.71
N ASP A 83 -10.75 -5.97 -14.79
CA ASP A 83 -11.75 -4.93 -15.10
C ASP A 83 -11.17 -3.62 -15.63
N CYS A 84 -10.03 -3.16 -15.10
CA CYS A 84 -9.47 -1.85 -15.44
C CYS A 84 -8.04 -1.91 -15.98
N GLY A 85 -7.44 -3.08 -16.05
CA GLY A 85 -6.06 -3.30 -16.49
C GLY A 85 -5.01 -2.67 -15.57
N ALA A 86 -5.39 -2.18 -14.38
CA ALA A 86 -4.48 -1.62 -13.42
C ALA A 86 -3.95 -2.70 -12.47
N TRP A 87 -2.78 -2.45 -11.88
CA TRP A 87 -2.23 -3.31 -10.84
C TRP A 87 -3.00 -3.14 -9.53
N VAL A 88 -3.29 -4.23 -8.84
CA VAL A 88 -3.92 -4.26 -7.52
C VAL A 88 -2.89 -4.73 -6.51
N PRO A 89 -2.46 -3.87 -5.57
CA PRO A 89 -1.52 -4.24 -4.54
C PRO A 89 -2.13 -5.32 -3.63
N SER A 90 -1.38 -6.38 -3.38
CA SER A 90 -1.78 -7.48 -2.50
C SER A 90 -0.98 -7.42 -1.20
N PHE A 91 -1.70 -7.44 -0.09
CA PHE A 91 -1.13 -7.31 1.25
C PHE A 91 -1.39 -8.58 2.07
N ILE A 92 -0.45 -8.90 2.95
CA ILE A 92 -0.66 -9.83 4.06
C ILE A 92 -0.45 -9.09 5.37
N ALA A 93 -0.96 -9.64 6.47
CA ALA A 93 -0.62 -9.16 7.80
C ALA A 93 0.89 -9.31 8.01
N ALA A 94 1.54 -8.30 8.59
CA ALA A 94 2.99 -8.31 8.81
C ALA A 94 3.42 -9.50 9.70
N GLU A 95 2.57 -9.91 10.64
CA GLU A 95 2.78 -11.11 11.46
C GLU A 95 2.94 -12.40 10.64
N LEU A 96 2.36 -12.47 9.44
CA LEU A 96 2.48 -13.59 8.51
C LEU A 96 3.67 -13.47 7.56
N ALA A 97 4.24 -12.27 7.40
CA ALA A 97 5.39 -12.02 6.53
C ALA A 97 6.72 -12.44 7.18
N ASP A 98 6.82 -12.34 8.50
CA ASP A 98 8.05 -12.58 9.27
C ASP A 98 8.27 -14.04 9.70
N GLY A 99 7.46 -14.99 9.21
CA GLY A 99 7.70 -16.42 9.41
C GLY A 99 7.84 -16.86 10.88
N SER A 100 7.27 -16.12 11.83
CA SER A 100 7.27 -16.52 13.24
C SER A 100 6.16 -17.54 13.50
N SER A 101 6.38 -18.76 13.02
CA SER A 101 5.79 -19.96 13.62
C SER A 101 6.21 -20.02 15.08
N ASN A 102 5.31 -19.64 16.00
CA ASN A 102 5.43 -20.07 17.39
C ASN A 102 4.40 -21.18 17.62
N ALA A 103 4.84 -22.42 17.39
CA ALA A 103 4.18 -23.64 17.83
C ALA A 103 5.26 -24.68 18.19
#